data_AF-A0AAE4Z839-F1
#
_entry.id   AF-A0AAE4Z839-F1
#
_cell.length_a   1.000
_cell.length_b   1.000
_cell.length_c   1.000
_cell.angle_alpha   90.00
_cell.angle_beta   90.00
_cell.angle_gamma   90.00
#
_symmetry.space_group_name_H-M   'P 1'
#
loop_
_entity.id
_entity.type
_entity.pdbx_description
1 polymer ?
#
loop_
_entity_poly.entity_id
_entity_poly.type
_entity_poly.pdbx_seq_one_letter_code
_entity_poly.pdbx_strand_id
1 'polypeptide(L)'
;MSTWKNSFVQLGSFALILVVIGCGGGAPEPQPEPEPEPQMTEPTVDEEAERARMEEERRRREEEERRRMEAARERVMTVLAERVHFDFDKSEIRPDAEEVLQRKVTVLREYPGIELRIAGHCDERGSNEYNLALGQRRAEAVKRYLVSYGLSAGRFTTISYGEERPLDRGQNEDAWAMNRRGEFTLTDQGRLGGM
;
A
#
# COMPACT_ATOMS: atom_id res chain seq x y z
N MET A 1 5.05 36.50 0.28
CA MET A 1 5.72 37.78 -0.02
C MET A 1 6.88 37.96 0.93
N SER A 2 8.09 38.13 0.39
CA SER A 2 9.33 38.60 1.05
C SER A 2 9.89 37.75 2.22
N THR A 3 11.18 37.47 2.33
CA THR A 3 12.38 37.93 1.60
C THR A 3 13.53 36.99 1.99
N TRP A 4 14.28 36.49 1.00
CA TRP A 4 15.53 35.77 1.18
C TRP A 4 16.67 36.81 1.20
N LYS A 5 17.48 36.83 2.28
CA LYS A 5 18.61 37.76 2.43
C LYS A 5 19.91 37.08 1.98
N ASN A 6 20.53 37.63 0.94
CA ASN A 6 21.89 37.33 0.51
C ASN A 6 22.92 38.09 1.38
N SER A 7 23.96 37.38 1.79
CA SER A 7 25.07 37.91 2.58
C SER A 7 26.29 38.19 1.70
N PHE A 8 26.74 39.45 1.83
CA PHE A 8 28.11 39.92 1.98
C PHE A 8 29.12 39.85 0.82
N VAL A 9 29.40 41.08 0.34
CA VAL A 9 30.56 41.59 -0.38
C VAL A 9 31.84 41.44 0.44
N GLN A 10 32.96 41.11 -0.20
CA GLN A 10 34.29 41.37 0.35
C GLN A 10 35.21 41.96 -0.73
N LEU A 11 35.59 43.22 -0.51
CA LEU A 11 36.56 44.04 -1.26
C LEU A 11 37.99 43.65 -0.86
N GLY A 12 38.94 43.72 -1.80
CA GLY A 12 40.36 43.58 -1.45
C GLY A 12 41.37 43.83 -2.56
N SER A 13 41.97 45.04 -2.50
CA SER A 13 43.35 45.40 -2.89
C SER A 13 43.77 45.57 -4.36
N PHE A 14 44.10 46.82 -4.66
CA PHE A 14 44.92 47.30 -5.77
C PHE A 14 46.42 47.03 -5.53
N ALA A 15 47.12 46.52 -6.55
CA ALA A 15 48.58 46.59 -6.64
C ALA A 15 49.00 47.02 -8.06
N LEU A 16 49.70 48.14 -8.14
CA LEU A 16 50.24 48.79 -9.33
C LEU A 16 51.68 48.29 -9.55
N ILE A 17 51.99 47.65 -10.68
CA ILE A 17 53.38 47.38 -11.11
C ILE A 17 53.53 47.64 -12.61
N LEU A 18 54.67 48.28 -12.92
CA LEU A 18 55.12 48.98 -14.13
C LEU A 18 55.19 48.14 -15.42
N VAL A 19 54.90 48.85 -16.51
CA VAL A 19 55.12 48.47 -17.92
C VAL A 19 56.62 48.44 -18.24
N VAL A 20 57.07 47.35 -18.89
CA VAL A 20 58.28 47.36 -19.73
C VAL A 20 57.89 46.94 -21.14
N ILE A 21 58.18 47.84 -22.09
CA ILE A 21 57.94 47.73 -23.52
C ILE A 21 58.92 46.70 -24.11
N GLY A 22 58.40 45.57 -24.58
CA GLY A 22 59.09 44.65 -25.47
C GLY A 22 58.56 44.84 -26.88
N CYS A 23 59.36 45.45 -27.76
CA CYS A 23 59.13 45.42 -29.21
C CYS A 23 59.44 44.01 -29.73
N GLY A 24 58.41 43.30 -30.19
CA GLY A 24 58.53 42.05 -30.93
C GLY A 24 57.37 41.94 -31.90
N GLY A 25 57.67 41.99 -33.19
CA GLY A 25 56.69 41.76 -34.25
C GLY A 25 56.23 40.31 -34.20
N GLY A 26 55.01 40.08 -33.70
CA GLY A 26 54.23 38.87 -33.91
C GLY A 26 53.00 39.25 -34.71
N ALA A 27 52.70 38.50 -35.78
CA ALA A 27 51.41 38.58 -36.44
C ALA A 27 50.29 38.40 -35.39
N PRO A 28 49.14 39.07 -35.54
CA PRO A 28 48.04 38.86 -34.60
C PRO A 28 47.69 37.37 -34.60
N GLU A 29 47.74 36.73 -33.43
CA GLU A 29 47.17 35.39 -33.27
C GLU A 29 45.71 35.45 -33.71
N PRO A 30 45.23 34.49 -34.53
CA PRO A 30 43.82 34.42 -34.87
C PRO A 30 43.05 34.29 -33.56
N GLN A 31 42.12 35.22 -33.31
CA GLN A 31 41.19 35.09 -32.21
C GLN A 31 40.51 33.72 -32.36
N PRO A 32 40.38 32.91 -31.29
CA PRO A 32 39.57 31.70 -31.39
C PRO A 32 38.20 32.15 -31.89
N GLU A 33 37.77 31.60 -33.03
CA GLU A 33 36.41 31.82 -33.51
C GLU A 33 35.45 31.54 -32.36
N PRO A 34 34.38 32.35 -32.19
CA PRO A 34 33.37 32.04 -31.19
C PRO A 34 32.93 30.60 -31.44
N GLU A 35 33.09 29.73 -30.44
CA GLU A 35 32.49 28.40 -30.48
C GLU A 35 31.03 28.60 -30.88
N PRO A 36 30.52 27.84 -31.87
CA PRO A 36 29.14 28.01 -32.29
C PRO A 36 28.27 27.88 -31.05
N GLU A 37 27.49 28.92 -30.76
CA GLU A 37 26.50 28.88 -29.68
C GLU A 37 25.72 27.56 -29.82
N PRO A 38 25.51 26.80 -28.73
CA PRO A 38 24.79 25.53 -28.82
C PRO A 38 23.45 25.80 -29.49
N GLN A 39 23.34 25.39 -30.75
CA GLN A 39 22.14 25.61 -31.53
C GLN A 39 21.06 24.78 -30.85
N MET A 40 20.08 25.45 -30.24
CA MET A 40 18.84 24.81 -29.82
C MET A 40 18.11 24.36 -31.08
N THR A 41 18.42 23.16 -31.57
CA THR A 41 17.71 22.56 -32.68
C THR A 41 16.31 22.20 -32.22
N GLU A 42 15.29 22.80 -32.83
CA GLU A 42 13.91 22.32 -32.68
C GLU A 42 13.86 20.83 -33.06
N PRO A 43 13.16 19.99 -32.29
CA PRO A 43 13.07 18.57 -32.57
C PRO A 43 12.48 18.35 -33.96
N THR A 44 13.00 17.35 -34.68
CA THR A 44 12.47 17.01 -36.00
C THR A 44 11.05 16.44 -35.90
N VAL A 45 10.24 16.60 -36.95
CA VAL A 45 8.86 16.05 -37.00
C VAL A 45 8.83 14.54 -36.72
N ASP A 46 9.87 13.81 -37.14
CA ASP A 46 10.01 12.38 -36.87
C ASP A 46 10.31 12.07 -35.40
N GLU A 47 11.15 12.89 -34.74
CA GLU A 47 11.43 12.78 -33.31
C GLU A 47 10.21 13.13 -32.44
N GLU A 48 9.43 14.15 -32.83
CA GLU A 48 8.19 14.49 -32.13
C GLU A 48 7.16 13.35 -32.24
N ALA A 49 7.02 12.77 -33.43
CA ALA A 49 6.14 11.63 -33.66
C ALA A 49 6.60 10.39 -32.85
N GLU A 50 7.91 10.17 -32.71
CA GLU A 50 8.45 9.08 -31.89
C GLU A 50 8.20 9.32 -30.38
N ARG A 51 8.44 10.54 -29.88
CA ARG A 51 8.13 10.89 -28.48
C ARG A 51 6.66 10.74 -28.15
N ALA A 52 5.77 11.14 -29.05
CA ALA A 52 4.32 10.96 -28.89
C ALA A 52 3.93 9.48 -28.81
N ARG A 53 4.50 8.62 -29.68
CA ARG A 53 4.28 7.15 -29.64
C ARG A 53 4.76 6.54 -28.32
N MET A 54 5.94 6.93 -27.86
CA MET A 54 6.51 6.44 -26.58
C MET A 54 5.69 6.89 -25.37
N GLU A 55 5.16 8.13 -25.39
CA GLU A 55 4.31 8.62 -24.31
C GLU A 55 2.96 7.90 -24.28
N GLU A 56 2.34 7.66 -25.44
CA GLU A 56 1.09 6.89 -25.54
C GLU A 56 1.28 5.47 -25.01
N GLU A 57 2.38 4.80 -25.39
CA GLU A 57 2.70 3.47 -24.89
C GLU A 57 2.91 3.47 -23.37
N ARG A 58 3.63 4.46 -22.83
CA ARG A 58 3.80 4.62 -21.38
C ARG A 58 2.44 4.77 -20.67
N ARG A 59 1.57 5.66 -21.17
CA ARG A 59 0.22 5.88 -20.61
C ARG A 59 -0.60 4.59 -20.64
N ARG A 60 -0.52 3.83 -21.73
CA ARG A 60 -1.20 2.54 -21.86
C ARG A 60 -0.71 1.54 -20.82
N ARG A 61 0.62 1.39 -20.67
CA ARG A 61 1.23 0.50 -19.67
C ARG A 61 0.83 0.88 -18.25
N GLU A 62 0.87 2.17 -17.91
CA GLU A 62 0.45 2.69 -16.59
C GLU A 62 -1.04 2.43 -16.32
N GLU A 63 -1.90 2.59 -17.32
CA GLU A 63 -3.32 2.28 -17.18
C GLU A 63 -3.57 0.77 -17.01
N GLU A 64 -2.90 -0.07 -17.78
CA GLU A 64 -2.99 -1.53 -17.65
C GLU A 64 -2.50 -1.99 -16.27
N GLU A 65 -1.40 -1.43 -15.77
CA GLU A 65 -0.88 -1.68 -14.42
C GLU A 65 -1.88 -1.24 -13.35
N ARG A 66 -2.43 -0.02 -13.46
CA ARG A 66 -3.47 0.48 -12.54
C ARG A 66 -4.67 -0.44 -12.51
N ARG A 67 -5.20 -0.86 -13.67
CA ARG A 67 -6.34 -1.78 -13.76
C ARG A 67 -6.01 -3.13 -13.13
N ARG A 68 -4.81 -3.66 -13.36
CA ARG A 68 -4.35 -4.90 -12.74
C ARG A 68 -4.28 -4.77 -11.22
N MET A 69 -3.75 -3.67 -10.70
CA MET A 69 -3.65 -3.41 -9.27
C MET A 69 -5.04 -3.28 -8.62
N GLU A 70 -5.96 -2.56 -9.27
CA GLU A 70 -7.33 -2.43 -8.81
C GLU A 70 -8.05 -3.78 -8.75
N ALA A 71 -7.93 -4.58 -9.81
CA ALA A 71 -8.49 -5.94 -9.84
C ALA A 71 -7.87 -6.84 -8.76
N ALA A 72 -6.56 -6.74 -8.51
CA ALA A 72 -5.89 -7.49 -7.44
C ALA A 72 -6.42 -7.07 -6.06
N ARG A 73 -6.54 -5.76 -5.83
CA ARG A 73 -7.10 -5.19 -4.60
C ARG A 73 -8.52 -5.66 -4.36
N GLU A 74 -9.38 -5.61 -5.37
CA GLU A 74 -10.77 -6.07 -5.30
C GLU A 74 -10.84 -7.57 -4.94
N ARG A 75 -10.02 -8.40 -5.60
CA ARG A 75 -9.90 -9.83 -5.30
C ARG A 75 -9.54 -10.07 -3.84
N VAL A 76 -8.52 -9.37 -3.35
CA VAL A 76 -8.04 -9.50 -1.97
C VAL A 76 -9.12 -9.06 -0.98
N MET A 77 -9.75 -7.91 -1.21
CA MET A 77 -10.82 -7.42 -0.35
C MET A 77 -11.99 -8.39 -0.27
N THR A 78 -12.41 -8.95 -1.40
CA THR A 78 -13.49 -9.94 -1.45
C THR A 78 -13.14 -11.16 -0.60
N VAL A 79 -11.97 -11.76 -0.81
CA VAL A 79 -11.53 -12.94 -0.05
C VAL A 79 -11.42 -12.63 1.45
N LEU A 80 -10.89 -11.46 1.82
CA LEU A 80 -10.71 -11.08 3.22
C LEU A 80 -12.03 -10.76 3.92
N ALA A 81 -13.03 -10.24 3.20
CA ALA A 81 -14.36 -9.93 3.75
C ALA A 81 -15.22 -11.17 4.04
N GLU A 82 -14.92 -12.32 3.42
CA GLU A 82 -15.67 -13.56 3.68
C GLU A 82 -15.66 -13.95 5.16
N ARG A 83 -16.82 -14.28 5.71
CA ARG A 83 -16.96 -14.66 7.12
C ARG A 83 -16.80 -16.17 7.29
N VAL A 84 -16.46 -16.59 8.50
CA VAL A 84 -16.49 -18.02 8.89
C VAL A 84 -17.61 -18.25 9.87
N HIS A 85 -18.28 -19.39 9.81
CA HIS A 85 -19.41 -19.72 10.68
C HIS A 85 -19.04 -20.80 11.68
N PHE A 86 -19.81 -20.86 12.77
CA PHE A 86 -19.65 -21.83 13.85
C PHE A 86 -20.97 -22.51 14.20
N ASP A 87 -20.85 -23.75 14.66
CA ASP A 87 -21.97 -24.47 15.23
C ASP A 87 -22.40 -23.87 16.58
N PHE A 88 -23.63 -24.22 16.99
CA PHE A 88 -24.14 -23.81 18.29
C PHE A 88 -23.21 -24.27 19.41
N ASP A 89 -22.93 -23.34 20.33
CA ASP A 89 -22.08 -23.53 21.50
C ASP A 89 -20.64 -24.03 21.21
N LYS A 90 -20.18 -23.89 19.97
CA LYS A 90 -18.89 -24.42 19.52
C LYS A 90 -17.93 -23.34 19.05
N SER A 91 -16.64 -23.67 19.13
CA SER A 91 -15.54 -22.83 18.64
C SER A 91 -14.58 -23.59 17.71
N GLU A 92 -14.86 -24.87 17.45
CA GLU A 92 -14.16 -25.65 16.45
C GLU A 92 -14.39 -25.08 15.05
N ILE A 93 -13.34 -25.10 14.23
CA ILE A 93 -13.45 -24.71 12.82
C ILE A 93 -14.21 -25.81 12.08
N ARG A 94 -15.29 -25.41 11.40
CA ARG A 94 -16.08 -26.31 10.55
C ARG A 94 -15.41 -26.52 9.19
N PRO A 95 -15.71 -27.62 8.47
CA PRO A 95 -15.14 -27.88 7.14
C PRO A 95 -15.38 -26.77 6.10
N ASP A 96 -16.56 -26.13 6.13
CA ASP A 96 -16.88 -24.99 5.25
C ASP A 96 -16.07 -23.74 5.60
N ALA A 97 -15.83 -23.51 6.90
CA ALA A 97 -14.94 -22.46 7.37
C ALA A 97 -13.48 -22.72 6.99
N GLU A 98 -13.01 -23.97 6.97
CA GLU A 98 -11.66 -24.32 6.52
C GLU A 98 -11.42 -23.88 5.07
N GLU A 99 -12.37 -24.11 4.18
CA GLU A 99 -12.27 -23.71 2.77
C GLU A 99 -12.08 -22.20 2.62
N VAL A 100 -12.89 -21.42 3.36
CA VAL A 100 -12.78 -19.94 3.41
C VAL A 100 -11.42 -19.51 3.96
N LEU A 101 -10.96 -20.14 5.04
CA LEU A 101 -9.67 -19.80 5.66
C LEU A 101 -8.48 -20.15 4.75
N GLN A 102 -8.55 -21.24 3.99
CA GLN A 102 -7.52 -21.59 3.02
C GLN A 102 -7.39 -20.55 1.91
N ARG A 103 -8.51 -20.00 1.39
CA ARG A 103 -8.46 -18.87 0.44
C ARG A 103 -7.75 -17.66 1.05
N LYS A 104 -8.05 -17.33 2.31
CA LYS A 104 -7.37 -16.25 3.04
C LYS A 104 -5.88 -16.54 3.22
N VAL A 105 -5.49 -17.77 3.54
CA VAL A 105 -4.06 -18.17 3.67
C VAL A 105 -3.30 -17.87 2.38
N THR A 106 -3.87 -18.23 1.21
CA THR A 106 -3.26 -17.94 -0.08
C THR A 106 -3.01 -16.44 -0.27
N VAL A 107 -4.03 -15.61 -0.03
CA VAL A 107 -3.93 -14.15 -0.15
C VAL A 107 -2.93 -13.57 0.87
N LEU A 108 -2.96 -14.02 2.12
CA LEU A 108 -2.09 -13.52 3.18
C LEU A 108 -0.62 -13.90 2.99
N ARG A 109 -0.33 -14.98 2.24
CA ARG A 109 1.02 -15.34 1.79
C ARG A 109 1.50 -14.47 0.64
N GLU A 110 0.62 -14.18 -0.32
CA GLU A 110 0.93 -13.30 -1.45
C GLU A 110 1.22 -11.87 -0.97
N TYR A 111 0.49 -11.40 0.05
CA TYR A 111 0.62 -10.04 0.60
C TYR A 111 0.98 -10.07 2.10
N PRO A 112 2.27 -10.21 2.45
CA PRO A 112 2.72 -10.35 3.84
C PRO A 112 2.51 -9.10 4.70
N GLY A 113 2.32 -7.93 4.09
CA GLY A 113 2.02 -6.67 4.80
C GLY A 113 0.58 -6.53 5.28
N ILE A 114 -0.33 -7.44 4.91
CA ILE A 114 -1.72 -7.38 5.36
C ILE A 114 -1.81 -7.83 6.83
N GLU A 115 -2.47 -7.02 7.64
CA GLU A 115 -2.79 -7.31 9.03
C GLU A 115 -4.30 -7.28 9.24
N LEU A 116 -4.80 -8.20 10.06
CA LEU A 116 -6.23 -8.40 10.28
C LEU A 116 -6.59 -8.35 11.78
N ARG A 117 -7.75 -7.77 12.05
CA ARG A 117 -8.52 -8.01 13.26
C ARG A 117 -9.56 -9.09 12.98
N ILE A 118 -9.62 -10.07 13.87
CA ILE A 118 -10.59 -11.16 13.85
C ILE A 118 -11.58 -10.92 15.00
N ALA A 119 -12.84 -10.70 14.66
CA ALA A 119 -13.92 -10.50 15.62
C ALA A 119 -14.78 -11.76 15.72
N GLY A 120 -14.92 -12.29 16.93
CA GLY A 120 -15.83 -13.41 17.22
C GLY A 120 -17.19 -12.93 17.70
N HIS A 121 -18.25 -13.55 17.16
CA HIS A 121 -19.64 -13.26 17.48
C HIS A 121 -20.39 -14.52 17.88
N CYS A 122 -21.46 -14.34 18.67
CA CYS A 122 -22.38 -15.35 19.14
C CYS A 122 -23.82 -14.99 18.76
N ASP A 123 -24.72 -15.97 18.86
CA ASP A 123 -26.15 -15.68 18.87
C ASP A 123 -26.59 -15.23 20.29
N GLU A 124 -27.82 -14.73 20.41
CA GLU A 124 -28.38 -14.11 21.63
C GLU A 124 -28.68 -15.08 22.77
N ARG A 125 -28.39 -16.37 22.60
CA ARG A 125 -28.68 -17.39 23.62
C ARG A 125 -27.51 -17.50 24.57
N GLY A 126 -27.79 -17.46 25.87
CA GLY A 126 -26.77 -17.55 26.92
C GLY A 126 -26.66 -16.26 27.72
N SER A 127 -25.62 -16.14 28.56
CA SER A 127 -25.31 -14.87 29.20
C SER A 127 -24.33 -14.05 28.36
N ASN A 128 -24.35 -12.74 28.50
CA ASN A 128 -23.42 -11.84 27.83
C ASN A 128 -21.96 -12.23 28.10
N GLU A 129 -21.61 -12.52 29.36
CA GLU A 129 -20.25 -12.89 29.76
C GLU A 129 -19.83 -14.21 29.12
N TYR A 130 -20.75 -15.17 29.06
CA TYR A 130 -20.51 -16.43 28.38
C TYR A 130 -20.26 -16.21 26.89
N ASN A 131 -21.10 -15.41 26.24
CA ASN A 131 -21.01 -15.13 24.81
C ASN A 131 -19.76 -14.32 24.47
N LEU A 132 -19.32 -13.40 25.33
CA LEU A 132 -18.03 -12.72 25.19
C LEU A 132 -16.88 -13.72 25.24
N ALA A 133 -16.87 -14.65 26.19
CA ALA A 133 -15.83 -15.68 26.28
C ALA A 133 -15.86 -16.65 25.08
N LEU A 134 -17.04 -17.08 24.63
CA LEU A 134 -17.19 -17.97 23.47
C LEU A 134 -16.74 -17.28 22.17
N GLY A 135 -17.12 -16.02 21.96
CA GLY A 135 -16.66 -15.23 20.82
C GLY A 135 -15.13 -15.07 20.82
N GLN A 136 -14.52 -14.88 21.99
CA GLN A 136 -13.06 -14.80 22.10
C GLN A 136 -12.40 -16.14 21.70
N ARG A 137 -12.92 -17.27 22.17
CA ARG A 137 -12.43 -18.61 21.78
C ARG A 137 -12.55 -18.84 20.27
N ARG A 138 -13.63 -18.39 19.63
CA ARG A 138 -13.84 -18.46 18.18
C ARG A 138 -12.79 -17.65 17.41
N ALA A 139 -12.57 -16.40 17.81
CA ALA A 139 -11.56 -15.54 17.18
C ALA A 139 -10.14 -16.13 17.32
N GLU A 140 -9.82 -16.69 18.49
CA GLU A 140 -8.55 -17.37 18.73
C GLU A 140 -8.41 -18.67 17.94
N ALA A 141 -9.47 -19.46 17.77
CA ALA A 141 -9.45 -20.67 16.95
C ALA A 141 -9.08 -20.34 15.50
N VAL A 142 -9.69 -19.28 14.94
CA VAL A 142 -9.36 -18.78 13.60
C VAL A 142 -7.92 -18.29 13.53
N LYS A 143 -7.45 -17.51 14.51
CA LYS A 143 -6.06 -17.06 14.56
C LYS A 143 -5.09 -18.25 14.60
N ARG A 144 -5.33 -19.24 15.46
CA ARG A 144 -4.50 -20.45 15.57
C ARG A 144 -4.48 -21.23 14.25
N TYR A 145 -5.62 -21.33 13.57
CA TYR A 145 -5.69 -21.94 12.25
C TYR A 145 -4.80 -21.19 11.26
N LEU A 146 -4.92 -19.88 11.13
CA LEU A 146 -4.08 -19.10 10.19
C LEU A 146 -2.58 -19.23 10.52
N VAL A 147 -2.22 -19.22 11.81
CA VAL A 147 -0.84 -19.39 12.28
C VAL A 147 -0.29 -20.78 12.00
N SER A 148 -1.11 -21.83 12.06
CA SER A 148 -0.66 -23.21 11.77
C SER A 148 -0.20 -23.38 10.31
N TYR A 149 -0.65 -22.51 9.41
CA TYR A 149 -0.17 -22.43 8.02
C TYR A 149 1.11 -21.58 7.86
N GLY A 150 1.77 -21.21 8.96
CA GLY A 150 3.05 -20.49 8.97
C GLY A 150 2.93 -18.97 8.84
N LEU A 151 1.73 -18.40 8.98
CA LEU A 151 1.54 -16.96 9.00
C LEU A 151 1.97 -16.39 10.36
N SER A 152 2.68 -15.25 10.36
CA SER A 152 3.14 -14.62 11.59
C SER A 152 1.96 -14.22 12.50
N ALA A 153 2.00 -14.65 13.76
CA ALA A 153 0.93 -14.38 14.73
C ALA A 153 0.73 -12.88 15.03
N GLY A 154 1.76 -12.05 14.83
CA GLY A 154 1.70 -10.61 15.01
C GLY A 154 0.77 -9.90 14.02
N ARG A 155 0.47 -10.53 12.88
CA ARG A 155 -0.44 -10.00 11.85
C ARG A 155 -1.91 -10.07 12.25
N PHE A 156 -2.23 -10.73 13.36
CA PHE A 156 -3.60 -11.02 13.76
C PHE A 156 -3.89 -10.50 15.16
N THR A 157 -4.85 -9.59 15.25
CA THR A 157 -5.46 -9.20 16.52
C THR A 157 -6.82 -9.87 16.66
N THR A 158 -7.25 -10.17 17.89
CA THR A 158 -8.55 -10.80 18.16
C THR A 158 -9.39 -9.90 19.04
N ILE A 159 -10.70 -9.91 18.83
CA ILE A 159 -11.70 -9.28 19.69
C ILE A 159 -12.94 -10.16 19.75
N SER A 160 -13.72 -10.04 20.82
CA SER A 160 -15.04 -10.64 20.93
C SER A 160 -16.09 -9.55 21.06
N TYR A 161 -17.19 -9.69 20.32
CA TYR A 161 -18.40 -8.89 20.53
C TYR A 161 -19.52 -9.69 21.18
N GLY A 162 -19.30 -10.98 21.46
CA GLY A 162 -20.36 -11.87 21.94
C GLY A 162 -21.62 -11.74 21.10
N GLU A 163 -22.76 -11.52 21.76
CA GLU A 163 -24.05 -11.30 21.11
C GLU A 163 -24.37 -9.83 20.80
N GLU A 164 -23.51 -8.87 21.19
CA GLU A 164 -23.84 -7.44 21.17
C GLU A 164 -23.95 -6.84 19.76
N ARG A 165 -23.43 -7.55 18.74
CA ARG A 165 -23.43 -7.12 17.33
C ARG A 165 -24.03 -8.18 16.41
N PRO A 166 -25.36 -8.42 16.51
CA PRO A 166 -26.04 -9.36 15.65
C PRO A 166 -26.02 -8.87 14.20
N LEU A 167 -25.78 -9.79 13.27
CA LEU A 167 -25.92 -9.56 11.84
C LEU A 167 -27.39 -9.63 11.44
N ASP A 168 -28.12 -10.59 12.01
CA ASP A 168 -29.57 -10.73 11.89
C ASP A 168 -30.19 -10.71 13.30
N ARG A 169 -31.27 -9.94 13.47
CA ARG A 169 -32.00 -9.81 14.74
C ARG A 169 -33.15 -10.81 14.87
N GLY A 170 -33.35 -11.67 13.87
CA GLY A 170 -34.31 -12.77 13.95
C GLY A 170 -34.01 -13.72 15.11
N GLN A 171 -35.07 -14.29 15.68
CA GLN A 171 -35.00 -15.23 16.80
C GLN A 171 -35.32 -16.65 16.31
N ASN A 172 -34.57 -17.09 15.30
CA ASN A 172 -34.73 -18.39 14.67
C ASN A 172 -33.36 -18.95 14.27
N GLU A 173 -33.31 -20.24 13.92
CA GLU A 173 -32.03 -20.91 13.66
C GLU A 173 -31.26 -20.31 12.48
N ASP A 174 -31.95 -19.80 11.45
CA ASP A 174 -31.28 -19.15 10.32
C ASP A 174 -30.52 -17.90 10.77
N ALA A 175 -31.18 -17.02 11.53
CA ALA A 175 -30.56 -15.81 12.09
C ALA A 175 -29.45 -16.16 13.09
N TRP A 176 -29.66 -17.14 13.96
CA TRP A 176 -28.65 -17.57 14.92
C TRP A 176 -27.41 -18.14 14.21
N ALA A 177 -27.58 -18.94 13.14
CA ALA A 177 -26.47 -19.46 12.35
C ALA A 177 -25.67 -18.35 11.66
N MET A 178 -26.34 -17.30 11.16
CA MET A 178 -25.66 -16.13 10.63
C MET A 178 -24.86 -15.39 11.70
N ASN A 179 -25.40 -15.30 12.93
CA ASN A 179 -24.77 -14.57 14.02
C ASN A 179 -23.53 -15.26 14.60
N ARG A 180 -23.53 -16.60 14.65
CA ARG A 180 -22.36 -17.41 15.08
C ARG A 180 -21.26 -17.37 14.03
N ARG A 181 -20.44 -16.31 14.06
CA ARG A 181 -19.45 -16.03 13.01
C ARG A 181 -18.13 -15.47 13.52
N GLY A 182 -17.10 -15.60 12.68
CA GLY A 182 -15.86 -14.85 12.73
C GLY A 182 -15.83 -13.85 11.58
N GLU A 183 -15.57 -12.58 11.90
CA GLU A 183 -15.50 -11.48 10.95
C GLU A 183 -14.07 -10.91 10.91
N PHE A 184 -13.66 -10.42 9.74
CA PHE A 184 -12.30 -9.94 9.50
C PHE A 184 -12.31 -8.48 9.09
N THR A 185 -11.39 -7.69 9.63
CA THR A 185 -11.22 -6.29 9.26
C THR A 185 -9.74 -5.99 9.11
N LEU A 186 -9.36 -5.23 8.09
CA LEU A 186 -8.00 -4.71 7.97
C LEU A 186 -7.71 -3.76 9.14
N THR A 187 -6.55 -3.91 9.77
CA THR A 187 -6.07 -2.94 10.76
C THR A 187 -5.37 -1.77 10.06
N ASP A 188 -5.43 -0.58 10.64
CA ASP A 188 -4.85 0.64 10.05
C ASP A 188 -3.34 0.54 9.76
N GLN A 189 -2.63 -0.35 10.46
CA GLN A 189 -1.21 -0.64 10.27
C GLN A 189 -0.94 -1.55 9.05
N GLY A 190 -1.92 -2.34 8.63
CA GLY A 190 -1.86 -3.23 7.46
C GLY A 190 -2.49 -2.59 6.21
N ARG A 191 -2.20 -1.31 5.93
CA ARG A 191 -2.69 -0.63 4.72
C ARG A 191 -2.25 -1.42 3.48
N LEU A 192 -3.18 -1.70 2.58
CA LEU A 192 -2.97 -2.29 1.24
C LEU A 192 -2.06 -1.44 0.31
N GLY A 193 -1.37 -0.43 0.84
CA GLY A 193 -0.47 0.45 0.09
C GLY A 193 0.91 -0.15 -0.19
N GLY A 194 1.19 -1.36 0.31
CA GLY A 194 2.38 -2.15 -0.03
C GLY A 194 2.12 -3.29 -1.02
N MET A 195 1.00 -3.25 -1.75
CA MET A 195 0.67 -4.19 -2.83
C MET A 195 1.18 -3.67 -4.17
#